data_AF-A0A6M3XT29-F1
#
_entry.id   AF-A0A6M3XT29-F1
#
_cell.length_a   1.000
_cell.length_b   1.000
_cell.length_c   1.000
_cell.angle_alpha   90.00
_cell.angle_beta   90.00
_cell.angle_gamma   90.00
#
_symmetry.space_group_name_H-M   'P 1'
#
loop_
_entity.id
_entity.type
_entity.pdbx_description
1 polymer ?
#
loop_
_entity_poly.entity_id
_entity_poly.type
_entity_poly.pdbx_seq_one_letter_code
_entity_poly.pdbx_strand_id
1 'polypeptide(L)'
;FDLPSWIVEHRLSVASEGKWDGSGHKWILSPCPWNAEHTNRAAFIFQFANGAIAAGCRHDGCAGHDWASLRKLMEPDWEPYDPDRRLDRLPPPALSQTKPPPPDDSPGKTSRITPADIMTPKDLGQAYTDFIKSLNTSRINLGWTELDDVLRGITPGEVLTLWAQTGAGKTAWLQNMLRNVAYYRRIVSLFCSMEQPEHQCLERYAQMITGLTGSQIEHQWQNEGRREELIREICEDLGENTLTCPTPGLSLEEIEELVSMAEQKAGKPVNLLAIDYAGLMDGRGLDNTLYGQRSQLAREIKNLAKRRRLGIVQLVQVNRGAGADASTPLTLHSGRDTGAIEEASDFVLGLYRPDLLTDDRRIAIQVLKNRKGRANVEFLYSFNHSSLEIGRTELSGVQMERVPTNGKTEDMI
;
A
#
# COMPACT_ATOMS: atom_id res chain seq x y z
N PHE A 1 3.77 -9.78 -13.96
CA PHE A 1 5.05 -10.24 -14.50
C PHE A 1 4.89 -10.41 -16.00
N ASP A 2 5.66 -9.69 -16.82
CA ASP A 2 5.60 -9.79 -18.29
C ASP A 2 6.61 -10.82 -18.77
N LEU A 3 6.15 -12.07 -18.92
CA LEU A 3 7.00 -13.21 -19.27
C LEU A 3 7.64 -13.09 -20.67
N PRO A 4 6.93 -12.67 -21.74
CA PRO A 4 7.55 -12.42 -23.04
C PRO A 4 8.75 -11.45 -22.97
N SER A 5 8.58 -10.30 -22.30
CA SER A 5 9.65 -9.31 -22.15
C SER A 5 10.82 -9.86 -21.34
N TRP A 6 10.53 -10.61 -20.27
CA TRP A 6 11.55 -11.24 -19.43
C TRP A 6 12.38 -12.29 -20.19
N ILE A 7 11.74 -13.13 -21.03
CA ILE A 7 12.43 -14.10 -21.89
C ILE A 7 13.42 -13.41 -22.83
N VAL A 8 13.02 -12.27 -23.41
CA VAL A 8 13.87 -11.47 -24.31
C VAL A 8 15.02 -10.81 -23.55
N GLU A 9 14.74 -10.21 -22.40
CA GLU A 9 15.73 -9.53 -21.55
C GLU A 9 16.85 -10.48 -21.12
N HIS A 10 16.49 -11.69 -20.68
CA HIS A 10 17.45 -12.73 -20.27
C HIS A 10 17.97 -13.59 -21.43
N ARG A 11 17.65 -13.23 -22.68
CA ARG A 11 18.17 -13.86 -23.91
C ARG A 11 17.99 -15.39 -23.95
N LEU A 12 16.86 -15.88 -23.43
CA LEU A 12 16.55 -17.30 -23.50
C LEU A 12 16.30 -17.72 -24.95
N SER A 13 16.96 -18.80 -25.38
CA SER A 13 16.86 -19.29 -26.76
C SER A 13 15.54 -20.05 -26.98
N VAL A 14 14.51 -19.35 -27.46
CA VAL A 14 13.21 -19.92 -27.78
C VAL A 14 13.25 -20.57 -29.16
N ALA A 15 13.05 -21.89 -29.21
CA ALA A 15 12.97 -22.66 -30.44
C ALA A 15 11.59 -22.60 -31.09
N SER A 16 10.53 -22.49 -30.29
CA SER A 16 9.15 -22.33 -30.76
C SER A 16 8.26 -21.87 -29.61
N GLU A 17 7.19 -21.13 -29.92
CA GLU A 17 6.19 -20.70 -28.95
C GLU A 17 4.77 -20.90 -29.48
N GLY A 18 3.76 -20.84 -28.61
CA GLY A 18 2.37 -20.86 -29.04
C GLY A 18 1.37 -21.09 -27.92
N LYS A 19 0.10 -21.27 -28.27
CA LYS A 19 -0.98 -21.50 -27.31
C LYS A 19 -0.81 -22.84 -26.58
N TRP A 20 -1.21 -22.84 -25.30
CA TRP A 20 -1.24 -24.00 -24.42
C TRP A 20 -2.56 -24.02 -23.65
N ASP A 21 -3.28 -25.13 -23.69
CA ASP A 21 -4.53 -25.36 -22.94
C ASP A 21 -5.58 -24.22 -23.04
N GLY A 22 -6.03 -23.94 -24.27
CA GLY A 22 -7.13 -23.00 -24.56
C GLY A 22 -6.78 -21.51 -24.46
N SER A 23 -6.14 -21.07 -23.38
CA SER A 23 -5.82 -19.66 -23.08
C SER A 23 -4.44 -19.41 -22.47
N GLY A 24 -3.70 -20.46 -22.13
CA GLY A 24 -2.29 -20.35 -21.73
C GLY A 24 -1.35 -20.21 -22.93
N HIS A 25 -0.07 -19.99 -22.63
CA HIS A 25 0.99 -19.86 -23.62
C HIS A 25 2.22 -20.69 -23.23
N LYS A 26 2.93 -21.21 -24.22
CA LYS A 26 4.14 -22.01 -24.03
C LYS A 26 5.30 -21.47 -24.85
N TRP A 27 6.50 -21.58 -24.29
CA TRP A 27 7.78 -21.37 -24.94
C TRP A 27 8.60 -22.64 -24.81
N ILE A 28 9.11 -23.14 -25.93
CA ILE A 28 10.02 -24.28 -25.97
C ILE A 28 11.43 -23.74 -26.14
N LEU A 29 12.34 -24.14 -25.26
CA LEU A 29 13.71 -23.65 -25.22
C LEU A 29 14.67 -24.65 -25.85
N SER A 30 15.66 -24.14 -26.58
CA SER A 30 16.76 -24.93 -27.12
C SER A 30 18.00 -24.04 -27.34
N PRO A 31 19.14 -24.33 -26.70
CA PRO A 31 19.35 -25.43 -25.74
C PRO A 31 18.60 -25.23 -24.42
N CYS A 32 18.55 -26.28 -23.61
CA CYS A 32 18.05 -26.22 -22.24
C CYS A 32 18.86 -25.19 -21.41
N PRO A 33 18.21 -24.32 -20.62
CA PRO A 33 18.92 -23.36 -19.79
C PRO A 33 19.86 -24.00 -18.76
N TRP A 34 19.48 -25.16 -18.21
CA TRP A 34 20.24 -25.83 -17.15
C TRP A 34 21.37 -26.74 -17.65
N ASN A 35 21.34 -27.14 -18.93
CA ASN A 35 22.41 -27.94 -19.53
C ASN A 35 22.47 -27.69 -21.05
N ALA A 36 23.55 -27.07 -21.51
CA ALA A 36 23.73 -26.72 -22.91
C ALA A 36 23.76 -27.92 -23.87
N GLU A 37 24.07 -29.14 -23.38
CA GLU A 37 24.07 -30.37 -24.20
C GLU A 37 22.65 -30.83 -24.55
N HIS A 38 21.65 -30.42 -23.79
CA HIS A 38 20.25 -30.75 -24.03
C HIS A 38 19.66 -29.85 -25.13
N THR A 39 19.76 -30.28 -26.38
CA THR A 39 19.33 -29.52 -27.57
C THR A 39 18.07 -30.05 -28.25
N ASN A 40 17.48 -31.15 -27.76
CA ASN A 40 16.31 -31.81 -28.35
C ASN A 40 14.96 -31.15 -28.02
N ARG A 41 14.95 -29.86 -27.66
CA ARG A 41 13.73 -29.07 -27.38
C ARG A 41 12.86 -29.62 -26.23
N ALA A 42 13.47 -30.30 -25.26
CA ALA A 42 12.79 -30.84 -24.08
C ALA A 42 12.54 -29.81 -22.97
N ALA A 43 13.17 -28.63 -23.03
CA ALA A 43 13.01 -27.55 -22.05
C ALA A 43 11.85 -26.62 -22.44
N PHE A 44 11.10 -26.13 -21.44
CA PHE A 44 9.89 -25.35 -21.67
C PHE A 44 9.63 -24.32 -20.56
N ILE A 45 8.84 -23.30 -20.90
CA ILE A 45 8.16 -22.38 -19.99
C ILE A 45 6.67 -22.37 -20.36
N PHE A 46 5.79 -22.49 -19.38
CA PHE A 46 4.35 -22.36 -19.50
C PHE A 46 3.86 -21.15 -18.72
N GLN A 47 2.97 -20.38 -19.31
CA GLN A 47 2.13 -19.42 -18.61
C GLN A 47 0.68 -19.89 -18.70
N PHE A 48 0.08 -20.17 -17.55
CA PHE A 48 -1.30 -20.60 -17.44
C PHE A 48 -2.25 -19.40 -17.53
N ALA A 49 -3.54 -19.66 -17.78
CA ALA A 49 -4.58 -18.63 -17.92
C ALA A 49 -4.75 -17.73 -16.68
N ASN A 50 -4.44 -18.27 -15.49
CA ASN A 50 -4.48 -17.54 -14.21
C ASN A 50 -3.19 -16.73 -13.95
N GLY A 51 -2.24 -16.72 -14.88
CA GLY A 51 -0.96 -16.03 -14.75
C GLY A 51 0.13 -16.83 -14.04
N ALA A 52 -0.15 -18.03 -13.53
CA ALA A 52 0.87 -18.90 -12.97
C ALA A 52 1.91 -19.29 -14.03
N ILE A 53 3.16 -19.48 -13.62
CA ILE A 53 4.26 -19.82 -14.52
C ILE A 53 4.93 -21.09 -14.04
N ALA A 54 5.17 -22.02 -14.96
CA ALA A 54 5.97 -23.21 -14.73
C ALA A 54 7.10 -23.27 -15.76
N ALA A 55 8.24 -23.80 -15.38
CA ALA A 55 9.29 -24.17 -16.31
C ALA A 55 9.82 -25.55 -15.96
N GLY A 56 10.52 -26.18 -16.90
CA GLY A 56 11.18 -27.44 -16.64
C GLY A 56 11.84 -28.00 -17.89
N CYS A 57 12.50 -29.15 -17.73
CA CYS A 57 13.06 -29.92 -18.84
C CYS A 57 12.79 -31.41 -18.62
N ARG A 58 12.51 -32.16 -19.70
CA ARG A 58 12.13 -33.58 -19.63
C ARG A 58 13.30 -34.56 -19.57
N HIS A 59 14.54 -34.11 -19.47
CA HIS A 59 15.67 -35.01 -19.28
C HIS A 59 15.78 -35.42 -17.81
N ASP A 60 16.18 -36.67 -17.56
CA ASP A 60 16.36 -37.19 -16.21
C ASP A 60 17.36 -36.35 -15.40
N GLY A 61 18.44 -35.87 -16.04
CA GLY A 61 19.43 -34.97 -15.43
C GLY A 61 18.91 -33.56 -15.10
N CYS A 62 17.66 -33.23 -15.46
CA CYS A 62 17.01 -31.97 -15.13
C CYS A 62 15.82 -32.14 -14.18
N ALA A 63 15.66 -33.31 -13.57
CA ALA A 63 14.63 -33.54 -12.57
C ALA A 63 14.78 -32.54 -11.41
N GLY A 64 13.66 -31.89 -11.05
CA GLY A 64 13.64 -30.86 -9.99
C GLY A 64 13.94 -29.43 -10.46
N HIS A 65 14.31 -29.23 -11.73
CA HIS A 65 14.34 -27.88 -12.29
C HIS A 65 12.94 -27.39 -12.61
N ASP A 66 12.56 -26.30 -11.95
CA ASP A 66 11.27 -25.64 -12.06
C ASP A 66 11.43 -24.14 -12.42
N TRP A 67 10.33 -23.39 -12.36
CA TRP A 67 10.35 -21.95 -12.59
C TRP A 67 11.28 -21.20 -11.62
N ALA A 68 11.29 -21.57 -10.33
CA ALA A 68 12.15 -20.93 -9.35
C ALA A 68 13.63 -21.17 -9.66
N SER A 69 13.99 -22.39 -10.07
CA SER A 69 15.36 -22.71 -10.49
C SER A 69 15.79 -21.96 -11.75
N LEU A 70 14.87 -21.74 -12.70
CA LEU A 70 15.14 -20.93 -13.90
C LEU A 70 15.37 -19.46 -13.54
N ARG A 71 14.54 -18.93 -12.65
CA ARG A 71 14.68 -17.56 -12.13
C ARG A 71 16.02 -17.37 -11.45
N LYS A 72 16.41 -18.27 -10.53
CA LYS A 72 17.74 -18.23 -9.89
C LYS A 72 18.90 -18.30 -10.89
N LEU A 73 18.74 -19.07 -11.97
CA LEU A 73 19.77 -19.17 -13.00
C LEU A 73 19.95 -17.86 -13.78
N MET A 74 18.86 -17.15 -14.06
CA MET A 74 18.86 -15.90 -14.84
C MET A 74 19.06 -14.64 -13.99
N GLU A 75 18.62 -14.70 -12.73
CA GLU A 75 18.68 -13.63 -11.73
C GLU A 75 19.28 -14.25 -10.44
N PRO A 76 20.60 -14.29 -10.29
CA PRO A 76 21.25 -14.95 -9.15
C PRO A 76 20.84 -14.40 -7.78
N ASP A 77 20.40 -13.13 -7.73
CA ASP A 77 19.90 -12.46 -6.52
C ASP A 77 18.39 -12.67 -6.29
N TRP A 78 17.72 -13.44 -7.14
CA TRP A 78 16.30 -13.72 -6.99
C TRP A 78 16.08 -14.80 -5.92
N GLU A 79 15.31 -14.44 -4.89
CA GLU A 79 14.80 -15.41 -3.91
C GLU A 79 13.32 -15.71 -4.17
N PRO A 80 12.90 -16.98 -4.08
CA PRO A 80 11.48 -17.32 -4.11
C PRO A 80 10.78 -16.65 -2.92
N TYR A 81 9.54 -16.20 -3.16
CA TYR A 81 8.69 -15.70 -2.10
C TYR A 81 8.42 -16.82 -1.09
N ASP A 82 8.98 -16.66 0.11
CA ASP A 82 8.78 -17.55 1.25
C ASP A 82 7.92 -16.80 2.29
N PRO A 83 6.65 -17.17 2.48
CA PRO A 83 5.78 -16.49 3.44
C PRO A 83 6.22 -16.71 4.90
N ASP A 84 7.05 -17.71 5.19
CA ASP A 84 7.48 -18.08 6.54
C ASP A 84 8.86 -17.52 6.92
N ARG A 85 9.61 -16.97 5.96
CA ARG A 85 10.97 -16.45 6.20
C ARG A 85 10.96 -15.05 6.80
N ARG A 86 10.49 -14.94 8.05
CA ARG A 86 10.90 -13.86 8.96
C ARG A 86 12.35 -14.17 9.37
N LEU A 87 13.25 -13.22 9.11
CA LEU A 87 14.69 -13.20 9.42
C LEU A 87 15.61 -13.77 8.33
N ASP A 88 16.14 -12.86 7.49
CA ASP A 88 17.59 -12.72 7.33
C ASP A 88 17.90 -11.27 6.92
N ARG A 89 18.78 -10.63 7.70
CA ARG A 89 19.18 -9.23 7.54
C ARG A 89 19.99 -9.08 6.26
N LEU A 90 19.36 -8.61 5.18
CA LEU A 90 20.13 -8.00 4.10
C LEU A 90 20.71 -6.67 4.62
N PRO A 91 22.02 -6.42 4.48
CA PRO A 91 22.56 -5.09 4.75
C PRO A 91 21.91 -4.11 3.78
N PRO A 92 21.54 -2.89 4.23
CA PRO A 92 20.91 -1.91 3.37
C PRO A 92 21.85 -1.59 2.19
N PRO A 93 21.35 -1.57 0.94
CA PRO A 93 22.15 -1.11 -0.19
C PRO A 93 22.60 0.34 0.06
N ALA A 94 23.81 0.67 -0.38
CA ALA A 94 24.42 1.97 -0.14
C ALA A 94 23.49 3.12 -0.55
N LEU A 95 23.22 4.01 0.42
CA LEU A 95 22.33 5.15 0.29
C LEU A 95 22.84 6.11 -0.79
N SER A 96 22.09 6.25 -1.88
CA SER A 96 22.21 7.44 -2.75
C SER A 96 21.62 8.63 -2.01
N GLN A 97 22.49 9.39 -1.33
CA GLN A 97 22.13 10.65 -0.69
C GLN A 97 21.87 11.74 -1.74
N THR A 98 20.67 11.79 -2.30
CA THR A 98 20.18 13.03 -2.91
C THR A 98 19.24 13.69 -1.91
N LYS A 99 19.81 14.57 -1.08
CA LYS A 99 19.05 15.46 -0.20
C LYS A 99 18.11 16.30 -1.08
N PRO A 100 16.79 16.34 -0.81
CA PRO A 100 15.92 17.29 -1.50
C PRO A 100 16.41 18.72 -1.20
N PRO A 101 16.35 19.65 -2.18
CA PRO A 101 16.76 21.02 -1.95
C PRO A 101 15.93 21.62 -0.81
N PRO A 102 16.54 22.44 0.07
CA PRO A 102 15.81 23.11 1.14
C PRO A 102 14.73 24.03 0.53
N PRO A 103 13.59 24.24 1.23
CA PRO A 103 12.62 25.24 0.83
C PRO A 103 13.27 26.64 0.82
N ASP A 104 13.00 27.41 -0.22
CA ASP A 104 13.44 28.80 -0.36
C ASP A 104 12.46 29.71 0.40
N ASP A 105 12.85 30.11 1.63
CA ASP A 105 12.09 30.99 2.52
C ASP A 105 12.48 32.48 2.39
N SER A 106 12.97 32.91 1.23
CA SER A 106 13.37 34.31 1.02
C SER A 106 12.15 35.25 0.87
N PRO A 107 11.97 36.27 1.74
CA PRO A 107 10.86 37.21 1.63
C PRO A 107 11.12 38.25 0.54
N GLY A 108 10.58 38.00 -0.64
CA GLY A 108 10.50 38.94 -1.76
C GLY A 108 9.70 38.26 -2.87
N LYS A 109 8.70 38.93 -3.45
CA LYS A 109 7.85 38.38 -4.52
C LYS A 109 8.66 38.11 -5.80
N THR A 110 9.48 37.08 -5.81
CA THR A 110 9.85 36.34 -7.02
C THR A 110 8.63 35.51 -7.40
N SER A 111 8.28 35.51 -8.69
CA SER A 111 7.27 34.58 -9.18
C SER A 111 7.68 33.17 -8.77
N ARG A 112 6.82 32.48 -7.99
CA ARG A 112 6.99 31.06 -7.62
C ARG A 112 7.19 30.17 -8.85
N ILE A 113 6.71 30.63 -10.00
CA ILE A 113 6.77 29.95 -11.29
C ILE A 113 8.01 30.46 -12.04
N THR A 114 8.81 29.51 -12.51
CA THR A 114 10.03 29.71 -13.29
C THR A 114 9.90 29.03 -14.66
N PRO A 115 10.71 29.40 -15.68
CA PRO A 115 10.72 28.68 -16.95
C PRO A 115 11.01 27.17 -16.81
N ALA A 116 11.71 26.75 -15.75
CA ALA A 116 12.00 25.34 -15.48
C ALA A 116 10.75 24.52 -15.10
N ASP A 117 9.65 25.17 -14.70
CA ASP A 117 8.38 24.50 -14.44
C ASP A 117 7.67 24.06 -15.74
N ILE A 118 8.11 24.56 -16.90
CA ILE A 118 7.62 24.16 -18.22
C ILE A 118 8.60 23.14 -18.80
N MET A 119 8.20 21.87 -18.80
CA MET A 119 9.04 20.76 -19.24
C MET A 119 8.76 20.39 -20.70
N THR A 120 9.82 20.18 -21.48
CA THR A 120 9.67 19.55 -22.80
C THR A 120 9.37 18.06 -22.66
N PRO A 121 8.86 17.37 -23.71
CA PRO A 121 8.72 15.92 -23.67
C PRO A 121 10.02 15.17 -23.35
N LYS A 122 11.17 15.73 -23.73
CA LYS A 122 12.49 15.18 -23.39
C LYS A 122 12.77 15.30 -21.89
N ASP A 123 12.49 16.45 -21.31
CA ASP A 123 12.65 16.67 -19.86
C ASP A 123 11.71 15.77 -19.06
N LEU A 124 10.47 15.60 -19.52
CA LEU A 124 9.52 14.64 -18.94
C LEU A 124 10.01 13.19 -19.04
N GLY A 125 10.58 12.80 -20.19
CA GLY A 125 11.17 11.47 -20.36
C GLY A 125 12.35 11.23 -19.42
N GLN A 126 13.19 12.24 -19.20
CA GLN A 126 14.28 12.15 -18.24
C GLN A 126 13.76 12.06 -16.81
N ALA A 127 12.83 12.93 -16.41
CA ALA A 127 12.21 12.88 -15.09
C ALA A 127 11.49 11.54 -14.82
N TYR A 128 10.85 10.97 -15.85
CA TYR A 128 10.25 9.64 -15.76
C TYR A 128 11.31 8.56 -15.59
N THR A 129 12.43 8.64 -16.32
CA THR A 129 13.56 7.71 -16.17
C THR A 129 14.11 7.73 -14.75
N ASP A 130 14.28 8.91 -14.17
CA ASP A 130 14.78 9.07 -12.80
C ASP A 130 13.74 8.59 -11.77
N PHE A 131 12.46 8.85 -12.03
CA PHE A 131 11.37 8.28 -11.26
C PHE A 131 11.40 6.75 -11.27
N ILE A 132 11.52 6.11 -12.44
CA ILE A 132 11.60 4.64 -12.57
C ILE A 132 12.77 4.06 -11.78
N LYS A 133 13.96 4.69 -11.85
CA LYS A 133 15.12 4.28 -11.05
C LYS A 133 14.85 4.40 -9.54
N SER A 134 14.10 5.42 -9.13
CA SER A 134 13.75 5.64 -7.72
C SER A 134 12.60 4.75 -7.22
N LEU A 135 11.81 4.13 -8.10
CA LEU A 135 10.59 3.41 -7.73
C LEU A 135 10.84 2.33 -6.68
N ASN A 136 11.99 1.66 -6.79
CA ASN A 136 12.35 0.63 -5.84
C ASN A 136 12.40 1.16 -4.42
N THR A 137 12.74 2.43 -4.17
CA THR A 137 12.83 3.02 -2.84
C THR A 137 11.71 3.99 -2.50
N SER A 138 11.04 4.58 -3.49
CA SER A 138 10.02 5.61 -3.30
C SER A 138 8.58 5.08 -3.35
N ARG A 139 8.35 3.89 -3.93
CA ARG A 139 7.03 3.26 -3.93
C ARG A 139 6.73 2.66 -2.57
N ILE A 140 5.58 3.04 -2.03
CA ILE A 140 5.05 2.57 -0.76
C ILE A 140 3.95 1.55 -1.06
N ASN A 141 4.27 0.28 -0.84
CA ASN A 141 3.30 -0.80 -0.85
C ASN A 141 2.60 -0.87 0.52
N LEU A 142 1.30 -1.16 0.53
CA LEU A 142 0.45 -1.19 1.71
C LEU A 142 0.65 -2.49 2.52
N GLY A 143 1.22 -3.53 1.90
CA GLY A 143 1.52 -4.81 2.55
C GLY A 143 0.55 -5.92 2.25
N TRP A 144 -0.47 -5.68 1.43
CA TRP A 144 -1.38 -6.70 0.93
C TRP A 144 -1.15 -6.86 -0.58
N THR A 145 -0.43 -7.92 -1.00
CA THR A 145 0.09 -8.04 -2.37
C THR A 145 -0.96 -7.85 -3.46
N GLU A 146 -2.16 -8.43 -3.29
CA GLU A 146 -3.22 -8.35 -4.32
C GLU A 146 -3.77 -6.94 -4.47
N LEU A 147 -3.90 -6.22 -3.35
CA LEU A 147 -4.24 -4.80 -3.35
C LEU A 147 -3.10 -3.96 -3.93
N ASP A 148 -1.85 -4.26 -3.56
CA ASP A 148 -0.66 -3.59 -4.07
C ASP A 148 -0.46 -3.80 -5.58
N ASP A 149 -0.83 -4.96 -6.12
CA ASP A 149 -0.80 -5.24 -7.56
C ASP A 149 -1.79 -4.37 -8.32
N VAL A 150 -2.98 -4.13 -7.75
CA VAL A 150 -3.99 -3.26 -8.36
C VAL A 150 -3.64 -1.78 -8.21
N LEU A 151 -3.17 -1.35 -7.04
CA LEU A 151 -2.83 0.05 -6.76
C LEU A 151 -1.47 0.45 -7.37
N ARG A 152 -0.57 -0.53 -7.56
CA ARG A 152 0.85 -0.32 -7.88
C ARG A 152 1.58 0.56 -6.86
N GLY A 153 1.18 0.45 -5.60
CA GLY A 153 1.66 1.26 -4.47
C GLY A 153 1.40 2.76 -4.60
N ILE A 154 1.68 3.48 -3.52
CA ILE A 154 1.62 4.94 -3.44
C ILE A 154 3.00 5.50 -3.78
N THR A 155 3.06 6.56 -4.58
CA THR A 155 4.31 7.23 -4.95
C THR A 155 4.32 8.70 -4.51
N PRO A 156 5.49 9.35 -4.41
CA PRO A 156 5.60 10.75 -4.00
C PRO A 156 4.63 11.69 -4.72
N GLY A 157 3.88 12.49 -3.96
CA GLY A 157 2.89 13.41 -4.50
C GLY A 157 1.48 12.85 -4.65
N GLU A 158 1.27 11.58 -4.29
CA GLU A 158 -0.04 10.93 -4.35
C GLU A 158 -0.74 10.85 -2.99
N VAL A 159 -2.06 10.85 -3.05
CA VAL A 159 -2.97 10.80 -1.90
C VAL A 159 -3.87 9.58 -2.05
N LEU A 160 -3.84 8.70 -1.05
CA LEU A 160 -4.81 7.65 -0.83
C LEU A 160 -5.76 8.06 0.28
N THR A 161 -7.05 7.98 -0.01
CA THR A 161 -8.10 8.25 0.98
C THR A 161 -8.81 6.95 1.32
N LEU A 162 -8.85 6.58 2.60
CA LEU A 162 -9.65 5.46 3.09
C LEU A 162 -10.98 5.98 3.64
N TRP A 163 -12.07 5.59 2.99
CA TRP A 163 -13.43 5.80 3.45
C TRP A 163 -13.88 4.65 4.33
N ALA A 164 -14.44 4.99 5.47
CA ALA A 164 -14.96 4.01 6.41
C ALA A 164 -16.11 4.60 7.21
N GLN A 165 -17.05 3.77 7.65
CA GLN A 165 -17.98 4.18 8.69
C GLN A 165 -17.39 3.95 10.09
N THR A 166 -17.93 4.63 11.10
CA THR A 166 -17.54 4.40 12.50
C THR A 166 -17.68 2.92 12.86
N GLY A 167 -16.66 2.35 13.49
CA GLY A 167 -16.64 0.94 13.89
C GLY A 167 -16.15 -0.03 12.82
N ALA A 168 -15.94 0.40 11.56
CA ALA A 168 -15.45 -0.49 10.50
C ALA A 168 -13.98 -0.92 10.66
N GLY A 169 -13.22 -0.25 11.55
CA GLY A 169 -11.80 -0.56 11.80
C GLY A 169 -10.80 0.32 11.05
N LYS A 170 -11.16 1.56 10.68
CA LYS A 170 -10.34 2.50 9.89
C LYS A 170 -8.91 2.66 10.43
N THR A 171 -8.77 2.90 11.72
CA THR A 171 -7.47 3.15 12.35
C THR A 171 -6.67 1.85 12.52
N ALA A 172 -7.35 0.74 12.80
CA ALA A 172 -6.71 -0.58 12.83
C ALA A 172 -6.11 -0.95 11.47
N TRP A 173 -6.85 -0.68 10.38
CA TRP A 173 -6.34 -0.87 9.02
C TRP A 173 -5.11 0.01 8.74
N LEU A 174 -5.17 1.30 9.11
CA LEU A 174 -4.06 2.22 8.91
C LEU A 174 -2.80 1.78 9.67
N GLN A 175 -2.94 1.32 10.92
CA GLN A 175 -1.81 0.84 11.70
C GLN A 175 -1.25 -0.49 11.19
N ASN A 176 -2.08 -1.41 10.71
CA ASN A 176 -1.59 -2.61 10.00
C ASN A 176 -0.78 -2.22 8.77
N MET A 177 -1.28 -1.27 7.97
CA MET A 177 -0.54 -0.74 6.82
C MET A 177 0.79 -0.10 7.24
N LEU A 178 0.80 0.74 8.28
CA LEU A 178 2.02 1.36 8.80
C LEU A 178 3.04 0.32 9.30
N ARG A 179 2.56 -0.71 10.00
CA ARG A 179 3.37 -1.85 10.43
C ARG A 179 3.96 -2.62 9.25
N ASN A 180 3.16 -2.88 8.22
CA ASN A 180 3.63 -3.52 6.98
C ASN A 180 4.68 -2.66 6.26
N VAL A 181 4.47 -1.35 6.24
CA VAL A 181 5.42 -0.38 5.65
C VAL A 181 6.73 -0.34 6.46
N ALA A 182 6.64 -0.44 7.78
CA ALA A 182 7.78 -0.45 8.69
C ALA A 182 8.78 -1.56 8.37
N TYR A 183 8.29 -2.72 7.89
CA TYR A 183 9.10 -3.86 7.48
C TYR A 183 10.14 -3.50 6.39
N TYR A 184 9.82 -2.56 5.50
CA TYR A 184 10.75 -2.16 4.45
C TYR A 184 11.95 -1.36 4.98
N ARG A 185 11.95 -0.93 6.27
CA ARG A 185 13.02 -0.23 7.04
C ARG A 185 13.65 1.02 6.40
N ARG A 186 13.24 1.40 5.20
CA ARG A 186 13.71 2.55 4.43
C ARG A 186 12.66 3.64 4.30
N ILE A 187 11.40 3.29 4.50
CA ILE A 187 10.27 4.21 4.41
C ILE A 187 10.09 4.82 5.79
N VAL A 188 10.32 6.12 5.89
CA VAL A 188 9.97 6.88 7.10
C VAL A 188 8.50 7.28 6.98
N SER A 189 7.71 6.85 7.96
CA SER A 189 6.29 7.16 8.08
C SER A 189 6.02 8.01 9.32
N LEU A 190 5.28 9.10 9.15
CA LEU A 190 4.72 9.87 10.24
C LEU A 190 3.20 9.61 10.30
N PHE A 191 2.71 9.14 11.45
CA PHE A 191 1.29 8.97 11.73
C PHE A 191 0.80 10.09 12.65
N CYS A 192 -0.02 10.99 12.12
CA CYS A 192 -0.75 11.98 12.92
C CYS A 192 -2.10 11.37 13.34
N SER A 193 -2.17 10.90 14.59
CA SER A 193 -3.40 10.36 15.19
C SER A 193 -4.09 11.47 15.98
N MET A 194 -5.15 12.04 15.43
CA MET A 194 -5.85 13.16 16.07
C MET A 194 -7.10 12.72 16.83
N GLU A 195 -7.54 11.47 16.65
CA GLU A 195 -8.70 10.88 17.32
C GLU A 195 -8.30 10.06 18.55
N GLN A 196 -7.16 9.37 18.50
CA GLN A 196 -6.75 8.44 19.55
C GLN A 196 -5.58 8.99 20.37
N PRO A 197 -5.64 8.89 21.71
CA PRO A 197 -4.53 9.25 22.58
C PRO A 197 -3.35 8.27 22.45
N GLU A 198 -2.20 8.66 22.99
CA GLU A 198 -0.92 7.96 22.88
C GLU A 198 -0.96 6.50 23.39
N HIS A 199 -1.70 6.24 24.47
CA HIS A 199 -1.80 4.91 25.07
C HIS A 199 -2.54 3.94 24.14
N GLN A 200 -3.61 4.41 23.46
CA GLN A 200 -4.32 3.58 22.47
C GLN A 200 -3.47 3.34 21.22
N CYS A 201 -2.64 4.30 20.81
CA CYS A 201 -1.75 4.12 19.68
C CYS A 201 -0.75 2.99 19.93
N LEU A 202 -0.08 3.01 21.09
CA LEU A 202 0.91 1.99 21.47
C LEU A 202 0.27 0.62 21.74
N GLU A 203 -0.84 0.59 22.49
CA GLU A 203 -1.54 -0.65 22.83
C GLU A 203 -1.93 -1.43 21.59
N ARG A 204 -2.46 -0.77 20.56
CA ARG A 204 -2.85 -1.42 19.30
C ARG A 204 -1.67 -2.06 18.58
N TYR A 205 -0.51 -1.40 18.54
CA TYR A 205 0.70 -2.02 18.01
C TYR A 205 1.13 -3.23 18.85
N ALA A 206 1.06 -3.14 20.18
CA ALA A 206 1.35 -4.25 21.07
C ALA A 206 0.41 -5.45 20.81
N GLN A 207 -0.89 -5.21 20.62
CA GLN A 207 -1.86 -6.25 20.28
C GLN A 207 -1.50 -6.94 18.95
N MET A 208 -1.13 -6.19 17.92
CA MET A 208 -0.76 -6.73 16.59
C MET A 208 0.54 -7.55 16.63
N ILE A 209 1.45 -7.20 17.52
CA ILE A 209 2.77 -7.84 17.62
C ILE A 209 2.70 -9.10 18.48
N THR A 210 2.01 -9.02 19.61
CA THR A 210 1.97 -10.11 20.61
C THR A 210 0.81 -11.09 20.38
N GLY A 211 -0.22 -10.69 19.63
CA GLY A 211 -1.46 -11.44 19.49
C GLY A 211 -2.39 -11.35 20.71
N LEU A 212 -2.03 -10.55 21.72
CA LEU A 212 -2.78 -10.42 22.98
C LEU A 212 -3.88 -9.37 22.87
N THR A 213 -4.88 -9.48 23.74
CA THR A 213 -5.90 -8.43 23.94
C THR A 213 -5.32 -7.25 24.73
N GLY A 214 -5.91 -6.06 24.63
CA GLY A 214 -5.50 -4.88 25.43
C GLY A 214 -5.45 -5.17 26.94
N SER A 215 -6.47 -5.84 27.50
CA SER A 215 -6.48 -6.22 28.91
C SER A 215 -5.33 -7.16 29.31
N GLN A 216 -4.93 -8.07 28.40
CA GLN A 216 -3.75 -8.91 28.64
C GLN A 216 -2.46 -8.08 28.58
N ILE A 217 -2.34 -7.13 27.65
CA ILE A 217 -1.20 -6.20 27.60
C ILE A 217 -1.11 -5.38 28.90
N GLU A 218 -2.21 -4.80 29.36
CA GLU A 218 -2.27 -4.08 30.64
C GLU A 218 -1.80 -4.95 31.81
N HIS A 219 -2.27 -6.20 31.88
CA HIS A 219 -1.87 -7.15 32.91
C HIS A 219 -0.36 -7.44 32.87
N GLN A 220 0.18 -7.73 31.69
CA GLN A 220 1.62 -8.00 31.52
C GLN A 220 2.47 -6.79 31.88
N TRP A 221 1.99 -5.59 31.54
CA TRP A 221 2.68 -4.33 31.82
C TRP A 221 2.72 -4.00 33.32
N GLN A 222 1.66 -4.32 34.05
CA GLN A 222 1.54 -4.03 35.49
C GLN A 222 2.18 -5.10 36.37
N ASN A 223 2.00 -6.38 36.05
CA ASN A 223 2.20 -7.46 37.02
C ASN A 223 3.31 -8.45 36.65
N GLU A 224 3.70 -8.56 35.38
CA GLU A 224 4.59 -9.64 34.91
C GLU A 224 6.03 -9.17 34.63
N GLY A 225 6.34 -7.89 34.85
CA GLY A 225 7.68 -7.35 34.59
C GLY A 225 8.10 -7.39 33.12
N ARG A 226 7.16 -7.56 32.18
CA ARG A 226 7.40 -7.67 30.73
C ARG A 226 7.45 -6.32 30.00
N ARG A 227 7.36 -5.19 30.71
CA ARG A 227 7.30 -3.86 30.11
C ARG A 227 8.47 -3.60 29.14
N GLU A 228 9.69 -3.79 29.60
CA GLU A 228 10.89 -3.54 28.80
C GLU A 228 10.98 -4.49 27.60
N GLU A 229 10.53 -5.74 27.77
CA GLU A 229 10.47 -6.73 26.69
C GLU A 229 9.46 -6.33 25.62
N LEU A 230 8.24 -5.95 25.99
CA LEU A 230 7.20 -5.49 25.07
C LEU A 230 7.64 -4.24 24.31
N ILE A 231 8.26 -3.27 24.99
CA ILE A 231 8.80 -2.08 24.32
C ILE A 231 9.85 -2.48 23.29
N ARG A 232 10.75 -3.41 23.65
CA ARG A 232 11.78 -3.92 22.72
C ARG A 232 11.15 -4.61 21.51
N GLU A 233 10.15 -5.48 21.70
CA GLU A 233 9.43 -6.15 20.60
C GLU A 233 8.75 -5.13 19.67
N ILE A 234 8.11 -4.10 20.23
CA ILE A 234 7.49 -3.01 19.46
C ILE A 234 8.53 -2.23 18.66
N CYS A 235 9.66 -1.86 19.29
CA CYS A 235 10.75 -1.18 18.60
C CYS A 235 11.40 -2.06 17.53
N GLU A 236 11.50 -3.37 17.74
CA GLU A 236 12.04 -4.32 16.76
C GLU A 236 11.11 -4.50 15.56
N ASP A 237 9.79 -4.52 15.77
CA ASP A 237 8.77 -4.71 14.72
C ASP A 237 8.53 -3.42 13.91
N LEU A 238 8.36 -2.27 14.57
CA LEU A 238 8.13 -0.97 13.91
C LEU A 238 9.42 -0.28 13.46
N GLY A 239 10.54 -0.52 14.14
CA GLY A 239 11.79 0.21 13.91
C GLY A 239 11.68 1.71 14.24
N GLU A 240 12.77 2.43 13.97
CA GLU A 240 12.86 3.87 14.25
C GLU A 240 12.15 4.74 13.21
N ASN A 241 11.70 4.15 12.10
CA ASN A 241 11.15 4.88 10.95
C ASN A 241 9.63 5.05 11.01
N THR A 242 8.93 4.43 11.98
CA THR A 242 7.49 4.59 12.18
C THR A 242 7.24 5.50 13.38
N LEU A 243 7.03 6.78 13.08
CA LEU A 243 6.81 7.84 14.06
C LEU A 243 5.31 8.09 14.23
N THR A 244 4.87 8.38 15.45
CA THR A 244 3.47 8.70 15.75
C THR A 244 3.39 10.02 16.52
N CYS A 245 2.48 10.90 16.11
CA CYS A 245 2.09 12.13 16.78
C CYS A 245 0.61 12.02 17.18
N PRO A 246 0.30 11.78 18.47
CA PRO A 246 -1.06 11.64 18.98
C PRO A 246 -1.70 12.99 19.37
N THR A 247 -1.19 14.10 18.83
CA THR A 247 -1.66 15.45 19.18
C THR A 247 -3.01 15.73 18.50
N PRO A 248 -4.07 16.05 19.26
CA PRO A 248 -5.37 16.37 18.68
C PRO A 248 -5.38 17.77 18.07
N GLY A 249 -6.32 18.01 17.14
CA GLY A 249 -6.64 19.38 16.67
C GLY A 249 -5.58 20.07 15.80
N LEU A 250 -4.59 19.34 15.28
CA LEU A 250 -3.56 19.86 14.39
C LEU A 250 -4.13 20.47 13.10
N SER A 251 -3.69 21.68 12.79
CA SER A 251 -3.83 22.30 11.47
C SER A 251 -2.88 21.68 10.44
N LEU A 252 -3.12 21.93 9.15
CA LEU A 252 -2.24 21.42 8.09
C LEU A 252 -0.84 22.05 8.13
N GLU A 253 -0.73 23.30 8.59
CA GLU A 253 0.55 24.00 8.79
C GLU A 253 1.36 23.31 9.89
N GLU A 254 0.74 23.02 11.04
CA GLU A 254 1.38 22.27 12.13
C GLU A 254 1.77 20.84 11.70
N ILE A 255 0.95 20.19 10.85
CA ILE A 255 1.31 18.88 10.28
C ILE A 255 2.56 19.00 9.39
N GLU A 256 2.68 20.04 8.57
CA GLU A 256 3.86 20.27 7.73
C GLU A 256 5.12 20.57 8.57
N GLU A 257 4.98 21.27 9.70
CA GLU A 257 6.04 21.43 10.70
C GLU A 257 6.44 20.10 11.34
N LEU A 258 5.46 19.28 11.75
CA LEU A 258 5.69 17.95 12.32
C LEU A 258 6.40 17.02 11.35
N VAL A 259 6.12 17.09 10.05
CA VAL A 259 6.88 16.37 9.02
C VAL A 259 8.36 16.76 9.11
N SER A 260 8.67 18.05 9.19
CA SER A 260 10.05 18.54 9.28
C SER A 260 10.74 18.09 10.59
N MET A 261 10.02 18.09 11.71
CA MET A 261 10.54 17.57 12.99
C MET A 261 10.76 16.05 12.95
N ALA A 262 9.87 15.31 12.29
CA ALA A 262 9.99 13.88 12.08
C ALA A 262 11.22 13.55 11.21
N GLU A 263 11.49 14.34 10.17
CA GLU A 263 12.69 14.20 9.33
C GLU A 263 13.98 14.40 10.13
N GLN A 264 14.00 15.39 11.03
CA GLN A 264 15.12 15.61 11.94
C GLN A 264 15.30 14.44 12.91
N LYS A 265 14.19 13.93 13.47
CA LYS A 265 14.21 12.82 14.42
C LYS A 265 14.65 11.50 13.78
N ALA A 266 14.22 11.23 12.55
CA ALA A 266 14.60 10.02 11.80
C ALA A 266 15.95 10.14 11.05
N GLY A 267 16.48 11.36 10.91
CA GLY A 267 17.67 11.65 10.11
C GLY A 267 17.49 11.42 8.60
N LYS A 268 16.25 11.26 8.13
CA LYS A 268 15.89 10.91 6.74
C LYS A 268 14.57 11.60 6.35
N PRO A 269 14.33 11.85 5.05
CA PRO A 269 13.06 12.40 4.57
C PRO A 269 11.87 11.52 4.94
N VAL A 270 10.74 12.13 5.29
CA VAL A 270 9.48 11.42 5.48
C VAL A 270 8.92 11.05 4.11
N ASN A 271 8.67 9.76 3.90
CA ASN A 271 8.16 9.24 2.64
C ASN A 271 6.63 9.10 2.67
N LEU A 272 6.07 8.81 3.85
CA LEU A 272 4.66 8.55 4.05
C LEU A 272 4.13 9.41 5.21
N LEU A 273 3.08 10.17 4.95
CA LEU A 273 2.30 10.85 5.98
C LEU A 273 0.94 10.16 6.09
N ALA A 274 0.65 9.60 7.26
CA ALA A 274 -0.63 8.99 7.58
C ALA A 274 -1.41 9.91 8.51
N ILE A 275 -2.68 10.18 8.21
CA ILE A 275 -3.48 11.13 8.98
C ILE A 275 -4.83 10.53 9.33
N ASP A 276 -5.09 10.36 10.63
CA ASP A 276 -6.40 9.99 11.16
C ASP A 276 -7.04 11.23 11.78
N TYR A 277 -7.81 11.92 10.96
CA TYR A 277 -8.52 13.13 11.36
C TYR A 277 -9.80 12.77 12.11
N ALA A 278 -9.84 13.10 13.40
CA ALA A 278 -11.10 13.15 14.14
C ALA A 278 -11.99 14.23 13.52
N GLY A 279 -13.14 13.82 12.98
CA GLY A 279 -14.33 14.66 12.88
C GLY A 279 -14.10 16.12 12.52
N LEU A 280 -13.59 16.38 11.32
CA LEU A 280 -14.06 17.48 10.48
C LEU A 280 -14.52 18.77 11.22
N MET A 281 -13.53 19.42 11.85
CA MET A 281 -13.51 20.85 12.17
C MET A 281 -14.55 21.35 13.17
N ASP A 282 -14.03 21.71 14.34
CA ASP A 282 -14.73 22.53 15.32
C ASP A 282 -15.10 23.87 14.66
N GLY A 283 -16.40 24.10 14.45
CA GLY A 283 -16.98 25.20 13.68
C GLY A 283 -16.78 26.57 14.33
N ARG A 284 -15.56 27.11 14.27
CA ARG A 284 -15.29 28.52 14.61
C ARG A 284 -15.10 29.34 13.34
N GLY A 285 -16.20 29.54 12.64
CA GLY A 285 -16.27 30.40 11.47
C GLY A 285 -17.71 30.47 10.97
N LEU A 286 -18.44 31.47 11.44
CA LEU A 286 -19.73 31.87 10.87
C LEU A 286 -19.53 32.10 9.35
N ASP A 287 -20.42 31.51 8.54
CA ASP A 287 -20.63 31.77 7.10
C ASP A 287 -19.74 31.12 6.00
N ASN A 288 -19.08 29.97 6.22
CA ASN A 288 -18.59 29.14 5.10
C ASN A 288 -18.92 27.65 5.29
N THR A 289 -19.76 27.10 4.41
CA THR A 289 -20.29 25.72 4.48
C THR A 289 -19.19 24.70 4.78
N LEU A 290 -19.45 23.75 5.69
CA LEU A 290 -18.54 22.63 6.02
C LEU A 290 -18.00 21.91 4.76
N TYR A 291 -18.81 21.87 3.69
CA TYR A 291 -18.40 21.37 2.38
C TYR A 291 -17.28 22.18 1.72
N GLY A 292 -17.37 23.51 1.74
CA GLY A 292 -16.33 24.39 1.20
C GLY A 292 -14.99 24.19 1.91
N GLN A 293 -15.04 24.08 3.24
CA GLN A 293 -13.83 23.88 4.04
C GLN A 293 -13.22 22.47 3.81
N ARG A 294 -14.06 21.42 3.71
CA ARG A 294 -13.62 20.06 3.27
C ARG A 294 -12.93 20.09 1.91
N SER A 295 -13.50 20.85 0.98
CA SER A 295 -12.99 20.96 -0.39
C SER A 295 -11.66 21.70 -0.45
N GLN A 296 -11.47 22.70 0.41
CA GLN A 296 -10.20 23.39 0.56
C GLN A 296 -9.15 22.45 1.15
N LEU A 297 -9.45 21.81 2.29
CA LEU A 297 -8.54 20.88 2.95
C LEU A 297 -8.08 19.75 2.02
N ALA A 298 -9.00 19.16 1.25
CA ALA A 298 -8.68 18.13 0.26
C ALA A 298 -7.61 18.59 -0.75
N ARG A 299 -7.78 19.81 -1.28
CA ARG A 299 -6.83 20.41 -2.23
C ARG A 299 -5.50 20.73 -1.56
N GLU A 300 -5.54 21.23 -0.34
CA GLU A 300 -4.33 21.57 0.42
C GLU A 300 -3.52 20.32 0.78
N ILE A 301 -4.16 19.22 1.17
CA ILE A 301 -3.51 17.92 1.38
C ILE A 301 -2.83 17.42 0.09
N LYS A 302 -3.54 17.48 -1.06
CA LYS A 302 -2.94 17.12 -2.35
C LYS A 302 -1.76 18.01 -2.71
N ASN A 303 -1.85 19.31 -2.44
CA ASN A 303 -0.76 20.24 -2.65
C ASN A 303 0.42 19.94 -1.71
N LEU A 304 0.17 19.62 -0.44
CA LEU A 304 1.19 19.22 0.52
C LEU A 304 1.94 17.98 0.03
N ALA A 305 1.22 16.94 -0.41
CA ALA A 305 1.82 15.73 -0.97
C ALA A 305 2.80 16.06 -2.11
N LYS A 306 2.38 16.92 -3.06
CA LYS A 306 3.20 17.31 -4.22
C LYS A 306 4.39 18.19 -3.83
N ARG A 307 4.18 19.15 -2.92
CA ARG A 307 5.24 20.07 -2.45
C ARG A 307 6.32 19.34 -1.66
N ARG A 308 5.93 18.51 -0.69
CA ARG A 308 6.85 17.73 0.15
C ARG A 308 7.33 16.44 -0.50
N ARG A 309 6.79 16.07 -1.67
CA ARG A 309 7.12 14.85 -2.42
C ARG A 309 7.02 13.60 -1.55
N LEU A 310 5.92 13.48 -0.82
CA LEU A 310 5.59 12.32 0.02
C LEU A 310 4.25 11.71 -0.40
N GLY A 311 4.03 10.45 -0.07
CA GLY A 311 2.71 9.83 -0.17
C GLY A 311 1.87 10.20 1.06
N ILE A 312 0.59 10.50 0.87
CA ILE A 312 -0.35 10.74 1.97
C ILE A 312 -1.40 9.64 2.02
N VAL A 313 -1.65 9.09 3.19
CA VAL A 313 -2.82 8.26 3.49
C VAL A 313 -3.68 9.01 4.50
N GLN A 314 -4.92 9.32 4.14
CA GLN A 314 -5.86 9.98 5.06
C GLN A 314 -7.08 9.11 5.31
N LEU A 315 -7.57 9.12 6.55
CA LEU A 315 -8.82 8.46 6.93
C LEU A 315 -9.96 9.48 6.86
N VAL A 316 -11.04 9.11 6.19
CA VAL A 316 -12.24 9.93 6.09
C VAL A 316 -13.43 9.09 6.53
N GLN A 317 -14.11 9.56 7.57
CA GLN A 317 -15.36 8.96 7.98
C GLN A 317 -16.48 9.40 7.03
N VAL A 318 -17.16 8.44 6.40
CA VAL A 318 -18.32 8.72 5.55
C VAL A 318 -19.61 8.77 6.38
N ASN A 319 -20.56 9.60 5.96
CA ASN A 319 -21.84 9.74 6.63
C ASN A 319 -22.67 8.46 6.50
N ARG A 320 -23.43 8.14 7.55
CA ARG A 320 -24.44 7.07 7.52
C ARG A 320 -25.60 7.55 6.64
N GLY A 321 -25.67 7.10 5.39
CA GLY A 321 -26.95 7.16 4.67
C GLY A 321 -28.04 6.47 5.51
N ALA A 322 -29.31 6.78 5.27
CA ALA A 322 -30.41 6.19 6.05
C ALA A 322 -30.31 4.64 6.04
N GLY A 323 -29.98 4.04 7.19
CA GLY A 323 -29.82 2.60 7.36
C GLY A 323 -28.43 2.01 7.06
N ALA A 324 -27.44 2.83 6.67
CA ALA A 324 -26.07 2.36 6.44
C ALA A 324 -25.27 2.26 7.74
N ASP A 325 -24.53 1.17 7.89
CA ASP A 325 -23.61 0.92 9.01
C ASP A 325 -22.25 0.38 8.53
N ALA A 326 -21.38 0.00 9.47
CA ALA A 326 -20.07 -0.54 9.15
C ALA A 326 -20.10 -1.85 8.34
N SER A 327 -21.25 -2.52 8.21
CA SER A 327 -21.44 -3.71 7.36
C SER A 327 -21.89 -3.39 5.94
N THR A 328 -22.26 -2.14 5.67
CA THR A 328 -22.75 -1.73 4.35
C THR A 328 -21.59 -1.44 3.40
N PRO A 329 -21.53 -2.09 2.22
CA PRO A 329 -20.56 -1.75 1.18
C PRO A 329 -20.61 -0.27 0.79
N LEU A 330 -19.46 0.31 0.47
CA LEU A 330 -19.34 1.71 0.11
C LEU A 330 -19.33 1.88 -1.41
N THR A 331 -19.86 3.01 -1.86
CA THR A 331 -19.79 3.45 -3.26
C THR A 331 -19.24 4.87 -3.31
N LEU A 332 -18.88 5.36 -4.49
CA LEU A 332 -18.51 6.78 -4.64
C LEU A 332 -19.64 7.71 -4.17
N HIS A 333 -20.91 7.29 -4.28
CA HIS A 333 -22.05 8.05 -3.77
C HIS A 333 -22.11 8.14 -2.24
N SER A 334 -21.50 7.18 -1.52
CA SER A 334 -21.41 7.21 -0.06
C SER A 334 -20.63 8.44 0.45
N GLY A 335 -19.80 9.05 -0.42
CA GLY A 335 -19.06 10.28 -0.17
C GLY A 335 -19.71 11.54 -0.73
N ARG A 336 -21.05 11.66 -0.75
CA ARG A 336 -21.77 12.80 -1.36
C ARG A 336 -21.29 14.19 -0.87
N ASP A 337 -20.94 14.30 0.41
CA ASP A 337 -20.38 15.53 1.02
C ASP A 337 -18.85 15.62 0.96
N THR A 338 -18.21 14.71 0.21
CA THR A 338 -16.77 14.54 0.08
C THR A 338 -16.30 14.53 -1.38
N GLY A 339 -17.11 15.01 -2.34
CA GLY A 339 -16.77 15.00 -3.77
C GLY A 339 -15.42 15.65 -4.10
N ALA A 340 -15.06 16.74 -3.42
CA ALA A 340 -13.75 17.37 -3.59
C ALA A 340 -12.59 16.52 -3.01
N ILE A 341 -12.83 15.73 -1.97
CA ILE A 341 -11.85 14.76 -1.43
C ILE A 341 -11.64 13.65 -2.45
N GLU A 342 -12.73 13.13 -3.02
CA GLU A 342 -12.65 12.14 -4.10
C GLU A 342 -11.83 12.68 -5.27
N GLU A 343 -12.13 13.88 -5.76
CA GLU A 343 -11.46 14.50 -6.91
C GLU A 343 -9.94 14.67 -6.67
N ALA A 344 -9.59 15.19 -5.49
CA ALA A 344 -8.21 15.46 -5.08
C ALA A 344 -7.38 14.18 -4.83
N SER A 345 -8.03 13.08 -4.46
CA SER A 345 -7.37 11.80 -4.20
C SER A 345 -6.95 11.10 -5.49
N ASP A 346 -5.81 10.43 -5.47
CA ASP A 346 -5.38 9.53 -6.55
C ASP A 346 -6.00 8.14 -6.40
N PHE A 347 -6.22 7.74 -5.15
CA PHE A 347 -6.88 6.50 -4.78
C PHE A 347 -7.98 6.75 -3.74
N VAL A 348 -9.11 6.10 -3.89
CA VAL A 348 -10.15 6.04 -2.87
C VAL A 348 -10.43 4.58 -2.58
N LEU A 349 -10.21 4.19 -1.32
CA LEU A 349 -10.54 2.87 -0.82
C LEU A 349 -11.79 2.96 0.07
N GLY A 350 -12.65 1.95 0.02
CA GLY A 350 -13.77 1.77 0.94
C GLY A 350 -13.49 0.61 1.90
N LEU A 351 -13.69 0.82 3.20
CA LEU A 351 -13.55 -0.18 4.25
C LEU A 351 -14.92 -0.50 4.85
N TYR A 352 -15.30 -1.78 4.86
CA TYR A 352 -16.51 -2.24 5.53
C TYR A 352 -16.36 -3.68 6.05
N ARG A 353 -17.34 -4.14 6.84
CA ARG A 353 -17.36 -5.40 7.60
C ARG A 353 -18.55 -6.26 7.14
N PRO A 354 -18.43 -7.06 6.08
CA PRO A 354 -19.58 -7.71 5.42
C PRO A 354 -20.47 -8.54 6.35
N ASP A 355 -19.90 -9.06 7.43
CA ASP A 355 -20.55 -10.02 8.33
C ASP A 355 -20.47 -9.57 9.79
N LEU A 356 -20.45 -8.26 10.02
CA LEU A 356 -20.29 -7.65 11.35
C LEU A 356 -21.22 -8.24 12.43
N LEU A 357 -22.44 -8.65 12.05
CA LEU A 357 -23.44 -9.19 12.98
C LEU A 357 -23.38 -10.71 13.14
N THR A 358 -22.73 -11.44 12.22
CA THR A 358 -22.78 -12.90 12.14
C THR A 358 -21.40 -13.54 12.36
N ASP A 359 -20.39 -13.05 11.65
CA ASP A 359 -19.00 -13.46 11.77
C ASP A 359 -18.09 -12.25 11.57
N ASP A 360 -17.80 -11.59 12.68
CA ASP A 360 -17.01 -10.37 12.69
C ASP A 360 -15.50 -10.63 12.47
N ARG A 361 -15.11 -11.75 11.87
CA ARG A 361 -13.71 -12.05 11.55
C ARG A 361 -13.31 -11.64 10.14
N ARG A 362 -14.16 -10.87 9.45
CA ARG A 362 -13.96 -10.46 8.06
C ARG A 362 -13.99 -8.96 7.89
N ILE A 363 -13.08 -8.46 7.07
CA ILE A 363 -12.97 -7.06 6.68
C ILE A 363 -12.73 -6.95 5.18
N ALA A 364 -13.48 -6.08 4.52
CA ALA A 364 -13.44 -5.91 3.07
C ALA A 364 -12.85 -4.55 2.70
N ILE A 365 -11.98 -4.55 1.68
CA ILE A 365 -11.37 -3.37 1.08
C ILE A 365 -11.82 -3.25 -0.36
N GLN A 366 -12.51 -2.17 -0.67
CA GLN A 366 -13.00 -1.83 -2.00
C GLN A 366 -12.11 -0.76 -2.63
N VAL A 367 -11.67 -0.97 -3.86
CA VAL A 367 -10.98 0.06 -4.65
C VAL A 367 -12.03 0.86 -5.41
N LEU A 368 -12.51 1.96 -4.83
CA LEU A 368 -13.55 2.80 -5.42
C LEU A 368 -13.00 3.72 -6.52
N LYS A 369 -11.77 4.19 -6.35
CA LYS A 369 -11.05 5.01 -7.35
C LYS A 369 -9.58 4.60 -7.41
N ASN A 370 -9.03 4.53 -8.62
CA ASN A 370 -7.62 4.25 -8.87
C ASN A 370 -7.13 4.99 -10.12
N ARG A 371 -6.33 6.06 -9.95
CA ARG A 371 -5.78 6.83 -11.08
C ARG A 371 -4.74 6.06 -11.91
N LYS A 372 -4.20 4.94 -11.42
CA LYS A 372 -3.16 4.15 -12.11
C LYS A 372 -3.68 2.91 -12.81
N GLY A 373 -4.96 2.58 -12.67
CA GLY A 373 -5.48 1.33 -13.21
C GLY A 373 -6.90 1.00 -12.76
N ARG A 374 -7.11 -0.27 -12.44
CA ARG A 374 -8.44 -0.84 -12.21
C ARG A 374 -9.08 -0.31 -10.93
N ALA A 375 -10.35 0.06 -11.01
CA ALA A 375 -11.24 0.35 -9.88
C ALA A 375 -12.40 -0.67 -9.85
N ASN A 376 -13.31 -0.52 -8.89
CA ASN A 376 -14.46 -1.40 -8.64
C ASN A 376 -14.06 -2.86 -8.41
N VAL A 377 -13.02 -3.06 -7.59
CA VAL A 377 -12.63 -4.39 -7.12
C VAL A 377 -12.60 -4.43 -5.61
N GLU A 378 -12.84 -5.62 -5.08
CA GLU A 378 -12.93 -5.87 -3.65
C GLU A 378 -11.99 -6.98 -3.24
N PHE A 379 -11.42 -6.83 -2.04
CA PHE A 379 -10.56 -7.80 -1.40
C PHE A 379 -11.10 -8.10 -0.01
N LEU A 380 -11.18 -9.38 0.32
CA LEU A 380 -11.67 -9.85 1.60
C LEU A 380 -10.51 -10.39 2.43
N TYR A 381 -10.34 -9.85 3.63
CA TYR A 381 -9.29 -10.22 4.58
C TYR A 381 -9.90 -10.76 5.87
N SER A 382 -9.11 -11.59 6.55
CA SER A 382 -9.37 -11.93 7.94
C SER A 382 -9.12 -10.71 8.84
N PHE A 383 -9.91 -10.59 9.90
CA PHE A 383 -9.76 -9.60 10.94
C PHE A 383 -9.82 -10.29 12.30
N ASN A 384 -8.74 -10.20 13.08
CA ASN A 384 -8.73 -10.70 14.45
C ASN A 384 -9.04 -9.55 15.42
N HIS A 385 -10.15 -9.61 16.15
CA HIS A 385 -10.53 -8.56 17.10
C HIS A 385 -9.59 -8.40 18.28
N SER A 386 -8.99 -9.50 18.72
CA SER A 386 -8.09 -9.50 19.87
C SER A 386 -6.76 -8.85 19.52
N SER A 387 -6.14 -9.26 18.41
CA SER A 387 -4.84 -8.74 17.98
C SER A 387 -4.93 -7.53 17.05
N LEU A 388 -6.13 -7.20 16.55
CA LEU A 388 -6.37 -6.21 15.50
C LEU A 388 -5.64 -6.49 14.17
N GLU A 389 -5.13 -7.70 13.99
CA GLU A 389 -4.40 -8.09 12.79
C GLU A 389 -5.34 -8.29 11.59
N ILE A 390 -4.88 -7.82 10.43
CA ILE A 390 -5.57 -7.96 9.15
C ILE A 390 -4.75 -8.84 8.21
N GLY A 391 -5.03 -10.14 8.22
CA GLY A 391 -4.32 -11.15 7.43
C GLY A 391 -5.12 -11.63 6.21
N ARG A 392 -4.47 -12.36 5.30
CA ARG A 392 -5.18 -13.06 4.22
C ARG A 392 -6.05 -14.16 4.79
N THR A 393 -7.26 -14.29 4.26
CA THR A 393 -8.12 -15.42 4.59
C THR A 393 -7.65 -16.66 3.83
N GLU A 394 -7.04 -17.64 4.52
CA GLU A 394 -7.09 -19.03 4.05
C GLU A 394 -8.50 -19.58 4.32
N LEU A 395 -9.48 -19.14 3.52
CA LEU A 395 -10.78 -19.80 3.48
C LEU A 395 -10.68 -20.94 2.50
N SER A 396 -10.45 -22.14 3.02
CA SER A 396 -10.69 -23.38 2.30
C SER A 396 -12.11 -23.36 1.72
N GLY A 397 -12.25 -23.12 0.41
CA GLY A 397 -13.48 -23.39 -0.34
C GLY A 397 -14.38 -22.22 -0.74
N VAL A 398 -13.97 -20.95 -0.62
CA VAL A 398 -14.77 -19.84 -1.17
C VAL A 398 -14.13 -19.37 -2.49
N GLN A 399 -14.79 -19.68 -3.62
CA GLN A 399 -14.48 -19.01 -4.88
C GLN A 399 -14.70 -17.50 -4.68
N MET A 400 -13.75 -16.69 -5.14
CA MET A 400 -13.91 -15.25 -5.31
C MET A 400 -15.12 -15.00 -6.23
N GLU A 401 -16.32 -14.87 -5.65
CA GLU A 401 -17.50 -14.45 -6.40
C GLU A 401 -17.33 -12.99 -6.78
N ARG A 402 -17.11 -12.76 -8.08
CA ARG A 402 -17.24 -11.44 -8.68
C ARG A 402 -18.70 -11.02 -8.56
N VAL A 403 -19.02 -10.17 -7.59
CA VAL A 403 -20.33 -9.52 -7.54
C VAL A 403 -20.38 -8.48 -8.67
N PRO A 404 -21.25 -8.61 -9.68
CA PRO A 404 -21.44 -7.56 -10.67
C PRO A 404 -22.11 -6.36 -9.98
N THR A 405 -21.51 -5.19 -10.06
CA THR A 405 -22.20 -3.95 -9.71
C THR A 405 -23.30 -3.74 -10.75
N ASN A 406 -24.57 -3.83 -10.34
CA ASN A 406 -25.75 -3.58 -11.17
C ASN A 406 -25.65 -2.21 -11.87
N GLY A 407 -25.20 -2.21 -13.12
CA GLY A 407 -25.46 -1.12 -14.06
C GLY A 407 -26.79 -1.39 -14.74
N LYS A 408 -27.86 -0.71 -14.28
CA LYS A 408 -29.06 -0.55 -15.10
C LYS A 408 -28.68 0.33 -16.28
N THR A 409 -28.48 -0.28 -17.44
CA THR A 409 -28.63 0.39 -18.73
C THR A 409 -30.11 0.73 -18.90
N GLU A 410 -30.40 2.02 -18.97
CA GLU A 410 -31.66 2.54 -19.50
C GLU A 410 -31.73 2.14 -20.97
N ASP A 411 -32.71 1.31 -21.33
CA ASP A 411 -33.08 1.08 -22.72
C ASP A 411 -33.93 2.26 -23.21
N MET A 412 -33.50 2.80 -24.35
CA MET A 412 -34.26 3.66 -25.24
C MET A 412 -35.60 3.00 -25.62
N ILE A 413 -36.71 3.74 -25.46
CA ILE A 413 -37.65 4.21 -26.52
C ILE A 413 -38.70 5.10 -25.86
#